data_AF-A0A090WEV4-F1
#
_entry.id   AF-A0A090WEV4-F1
#
_cell.length_a   1.000
_cell.length_b   1.000
_cell.length_c   1.000
_cell.angle_alpha   90.00
_cell.angle_beta   90.00
_cell.angle_gamma   90.00
#
_symmetry.space_group_name_H-M   'P 1'
#
loop_
_entity.id
_entity.type
_entity.pdbx_description
1 polymer ?
#
loop_
_entity_poly.entity_id
_entity_poly.type
_entity_poly.pdbx_seq_one_letter_code
_entity_poly.pdbx_strand_id
1 'polypeptide(L)' 'MKYLIIILTLVSAGLIISGFAFELENSQKLIGSGVAVLFFLVFPIFSYYRWKDRDVKDIC' A
#
# COMPACT_ATOMS: atom_id res chain seq x y z
N MET A 1 -0.65 4.09 15.02
CA MET A 1 -0.07 4.11 13.66
C MET A 1 -0.22 2.80 12.87
N LYS A 2 -0.37 1.62 13.51
CA LYS A 2 -0.71 0.34 12.83
C LYS A 2 -1.92 0.40 11.90
N TYR A 3 -2.99 1.10 12.30
CA TYR A 3 -4.23 1.21 11.51
C TYR A 3 -4.06 1.97 10.19
N LEU A 4 -3.16 2.96 10.12
CA LEU A 4 -2.94 3.74 8.89
C LEU A 4 -2.48 2.86 7.72
N ILE A 5 -1.61 1.89 8.01
CA ILE A 5 -1.04 0.98 7.02
C ILE A 5 -2.08 -0.04 6.57
N ILE A 6 -2.88 -0.55 7.50
CA ILE A 6 -3.99 -1.46 7.21
C ILE A 6 -5.03 -0.75 6.33
N ILE A 7 -5.35 0.51 6.64
CA ILE A 7 -6.26 1.34 5.84
C ILE A 7 -5.67 1.60 4.45
N LEU A 8 -4.38 1.96 4.33
CA LEU A 8 -3.72 2.17 3.03
C LEU A 8 -3.75 0.91 2.16
N THR A 9 -3.51 -0.24 2.79
CA THR A 9 -3.52 -1.55 2.13
C THR A 9 -4.94 -1.91 1.67
N LEU A 10 -5.95 -1.74 2.53
CA LEU A 10 -7.36 -1.98 2.20
C LEU A 10 -7.84 -1.07 1.06
N VAL A 11 -7.49 0.22 1.07
CA VAL A 11 -7.84 1.18 0.01
C VAL A 11 -7.19 0.77 -1.31
N SER A 12 -5.91 0.39 -1.29
CA SER A 12 -5.21 -0.07 -2.50
C SER A 12 -5.81 -1.38 -3.05
N ALA A 13 -6.18 -2.32 -2.18
CA ALA A 13 -6.85 -3.56 -2.58
C ALA A 13 -8.24 -3.27 -3.16
N GLY A 14 -9.01 -2.36 -2.55
CA GLY A 14 -10.31 -1.93 -3.05
C GLY A 14 -10.23 -1.27 -4.42
N LEU A 15 -9.21 -0.44 -4.68
CA LEU A 15 -8.95 0.15 -5.99
C LEU A 15 -8.65 -0.90 -7.06
N ILE A 16 -7.82 -1.90 -6.74
CA ILE A 16 -7.49 -3.00 -7.66
C ILE A 16 -8.73 -3.84 -7.96
N ILE A 17 -9.50 -4.20 -6.92
CA ILE A 17 -10.74 -4.99 -7.07
C ILE A 17 -11.79 -4.21 -7.86
N SER A 18 -11.97 -2.93 -7.58
CA SER A 18 -12.91 -2.07 -8.31
C SER A 18 -12.48 -1.87 -9.77
N GLY A 19 -11.18 -1.80 -10.05
CA GLY A 19 -10.64 -1.75 -11.41
C GLY A 19 -10.81 -3.06 -12.19
N PHE A 20 -10.94 -4.19 -11.48
CA PHE A 20 -11.24 -5.49 -12.08
C PHE A 20 -12.75 -5.71 -12.26
N ALA A 21 -13.57 -5.19 -11.34
CA ALA A 21 -15.04 -5.30 -11.40
C ALA A 21 -15.66 -4.37 -12.43
N PHE A 22 -15.07 -3.19 -12.66
CA PHE A 22 -15.42 -2.31 -13.77
C PHE A 22 -14.45 -2.56 -14.94
N GLU A 23 -14.85 -3.41 -15.89
CA GLU A 23 -14.22 -3.52 -17.23
C GLU A 23 -14.47 -2.25 -18.04
N LEU A 24 -13.95 -1.11 -17.56
CA LEU A 24 -13.83 0.09 -18.38
C LEU A 24 -12.69 -0.13 -19.39
N GLU A 25 -12.76 0.49 -20.56
CA GLU A 25 -11.68 0.42 -21.58
C GLU A 25 -10.30 0.90 -21.04
N ASN A 26 -10.30 1.65 -19.93
CA ASN A 26 -9.12 2.12 -19.19
C ASN A 26 -8.79 1.33 -17.91
N SER A 27 -9.48 0.21 -17.64
CA SER A 27 -9.33 -0.62 -16.43
C SER A 27 -7.88 -1.05 -16.18
N GLN A 28 -7.13 -1.37 -17.23
CA GLN A 28 -5.72 -1.76 -17.12
C GLN A 28 -4.81 -0.63 -16.60
N LYS A 29 -5.10 0.63 -16.95
CA LYS A 29 -4.37 1.80 -16.43
C LYS A 29 -4.72 2.10 -14.97
N LEU A 30 -5.97 1.86 -14.58
CA LEU A 30 -6.44 2.03 -13.19
C LEU A 30 -5.85 0.96 -12.26
N ILE A 31 -5.77 -0.29 -12.72
CA ILE A 31 -5.11 -1.35 -11.98
C ILE A 31 -3.61 -1.06 -11.88
N GLY A 32 -2.98 -0.67 -13.00
CA GLY A 32 -1.56 -0.31 -13.03
C GLY A 32 -1.21 0.85 -12.08
N SER A 33 -2.04 1.88 -12.01
CA SER A 33 -1.84 2.99 -11.07
C SER A 33 -2.09 2.57 -9.62
N GLY A 34 -3.08 1.72 -9.36
CA GLY A 34 -3.33 1.13 -8.03
C GLY A 34 -2.15 0.30 -7.53
N VAL A 35 -1.58 -0.55 -8.39
CA VAL A 35 -0.39 -1.35 -8.08
C VAL A 35 0.84 -0.46 -7.88
N ALA A 36 1.03 0.58 -8.70
CA ALA A 36 2.12 1.52 -8.53
C ALA A 36 2.06 2.25 -7.18
N VAL A 37 0.88 2.71 -6.76
CA VAL A 37 0.68 3.31 -5.42
C VAL A 37 0.99 2.28 -4.32
N LEU A 38 0.57 1.03 -4.47
CA LEU A 38 0.86 -0.02 -3.51
C LEU A 38 2.38 -0.26 -3.38
N PHE A 39 3.10 -0.29 -4.50
CA PHE A 39 4.55 -0.53 -4.50
C PHE A 39 5.37 0.68 -4.03
N PHE A 40 5.04 1.89 -4.48
CA PHE A 40 5.83 3.10 -4.21
C PHE A 40 5.45 3.81 -2.91
N LEU A 41 4.22 3.63 -2.40
CA LEU A 41 3.79 4.23 -1.13
C LEU A 41 3.61 3.18 -0.05
N VAL A 42 2.76 2.16 -0.26
CA VAL A 42 2.42 1.19 0.81
C VAL A 42 3.67 0.42 1.24
N PHE A 43 4.49 -0.05 0.30
CA PHE A 43 5.71 -0.82 0.60
C PHE A 43 6.75 -0.06 1.44
N PRO A 44 7.21 1.16 1.07
CA PRO A 44 8.16 1.91 1.89
C PRO A 44 7.56 2.36 3.22
N ILE A 45 6.27 2.72 3.28
CA ILE A 45 5.60 3.03 4.55
C ILE A 45 5.51 1.80 5.45
N PHE A 46 5.22 0.63 4.90
CA PHE A 46 5.19 -0.63 5.63
C PHE A 46 6.57 -0.99 6.16
N SER A 47 7.61 -0.89 5.34
CA SER A 47 9.00 -1.14 5.72
C SER A 47 9.49 -0.15 6.78
N TYR A 48 9.21 1.15 6.60
CA TYR A 48 9.56 2.20 7.56
C TYR A 48 8.86 1.96 8.90
N TYR A 49 7.58 1.58 8.89
CA TYR A 49 6.87 1.28 10.12
C TYR A 49 7.41 0.03 10.83
N ARG A 50 7.69 -1.04 10.07
CA ARG A 50 8.32 -2.26 10.57
C ARG A 50 9.67 -1.99 11.23
N TRP A 51 10.43 -1.03 10.70
CA TRP A 51 11.72 -0.61 11.24
C TRP A 51 11.61 0.43 12.37
N LYS A 52 10.59 1.28 12.38
CA LYS A 52 10.41 2.32 13.41
C LYS A 52 10.04 1.77 14.79
N ASP A 53 9.39 0.62 14.84
CA ASP A 53 9.11 -0.12 16.08
C ASP A 53 10.32 -0.99 16.56
N ARG A 54 11.46 -0.97 15.85
CA ARG A 54 12.72 -1.53 16.35
C ARG A 54 13.54 -0.38 16.94
N ASP A 55 13.44 -0.20 18.24
CA ASP A 55 14.39 0.59 19.02
C ASP A 55 15.82 0.20 18.61
N VAL A 56 16.52 1.13 17.96
CA VAL A 56 17.98 1.05 17.69
C VAL A 56 18.78 1.36 18.96
N LYS A 57 18.21 1.11 20.14
CA LYS A 57 18.68 1.66 21.42
C LYS A 57 19.30 0.65 22.37
N ASP A 58 19.63 -0.55 21.87
CA ASP A 58 20.39 -1.57 22.61
C ASP A 58 21.78 -1.80 21.99
N ILE A 59 22.42 -0.73 21.49
CA ILE A 59 23.86 -0.73 21.19
C ILE A 59 24.48 0.48 21.90
N CYS A 60 24.54 0.41 23.23
CA CYS A 60 25.48 1.14 24.08
C CYS A 60 25.51 0.44 25.45
#